data_AF-Q983Z8-F1
#
_entry.id   AF-Q983Z8-F1
#
_cell.length_a   1.000
_cell.length_b   1.000
_cell.length_c   1.000
_cell.angle_alpha   90.00
_cell.angle_beta   90.00
_cell.angle_gamma   90.00
#
_symmetry.space_group_name_H-M   'P 1'
#
loop_
_entity.id
_entity.type
_entity.pdbx_description
1 polymer ?
#
loop_
_entity_poly.entity_id
_entity_poly.type
_entity_poly.pdbx_seq_one_letter_code
_entity_poly.pdbx_strand_id
1 'polypeptide(L)'
;MSQRLYRRYVGDILVDVFNPVPAAAFYLIYVVGLIIFATSPAFSSGKWTTAALNGALYGFFTYATYDLTNQATIRGWPTVITVADICWGSLLSAVAATVGFLVTRYYLRGA
;
A
#
# COMPACT_ATOMS: atom_id res chain seq x y z
N MET A 1 -5.41 -8.04 -12.35
CA MET A 1 -5.85 -6.70 -12.80
C MET A 1 -4.72 -5.90 -13.46
N SER A 2 -3.52 -5.85 -12.85
CA SER A 2 -2.44 -4.93 -13.24
C SER A 2 -1.87 -5.13 -14.65
N GLN A 3 -1.47 -6.34 -15.05
CA GLN A 3 -0.71 -6.55 -16.30
C GLN A 3 -1.41 -6.04 -17.57
N ARG A 4 -2.73 -6.24 -17.73
CA ARG A 4 -3.44 -5.76 -18.94
C ARG A 4 -3.72 -4.26 -18.93
N LEU A 5 -3.99 -3.68 -17.76
CA LEU A 5 -4.29 -2.25 -17.64
C LEU A 5 -3.00 -1.42 -17.77
N TYR A 6 -1.97 -1.76 -16.99
CA TYR A 6 -0.68 -1.08 -17.04
C TYR A 6 -0.01 -1.22 -18.40
N ARG A 7 0.04 -2.43 -18.97
CA ARG A 7 0.70 -2.62 -20.28
C ARG A 7 -0.01 -1.93 -21.43
N ARG A 8 -1.31 -1.64 -21.29
CA ARG A 8 -2.09 -0.88 -22.30
C ARG A 8 -1.76 0.61 -22.31
N TYR A 9 -1.47 1.19 -21.14
CA TYR A 9 -1.31 2.65 -21.03
C TYR A 9 0.11 3.11 -20.69
N VAL A 10 0.91 2.22 -20.12
CA VAL A 10 2.23 2.48 -19.53
C VAL A 10 3.28 1.52 -20.14
N GLY A 11 2.89 0.76 -21.18
CA GLY A 11 3.72 -0.21 -21.88
C GLY A 11 5.07 0.34 -22.32
N ASP A 12 5.06 1.54 -22.88
CA ASP A 12 6.22 2.16 -23.52
C ASP A 12 7.29 2.65 -22.54
N ILE A 13 6.96 2.77 -21.25
CA ILE A 13 7.88 3.20 -20.19
C ILE A 13 8.24 2.08 -19.20
N LEU A 14 7.65 0.89 -19.37
CA LEU A 14 7.96 -0.26 -18.54
C LEU A 14 9.35 -0.79 -18.88
N VAL A 15 10.11 -1.16 -17.85
CA VAL A 15 11.40 -1.83 -18.02
C VAL A 15 11.22 -3.21 -18.66
N ASP A 16 12.14 -3.60 -19.55
CA ASP A 16 12.11 -4.90 -20.22
C ASP A 16 12.36 -6.07 -19.23
N VAL A 17 13.18 -5.82 -18.21
CA VAL A 17 13.56 -6.81 -17.20
C VAL A 17 13.26 -6.27 -15.80
N PHE A 18 12.57 -7.09 -15.01
CA PHE A 18 12.23 -6.78 -13.64
C PHE A 18 13.49 -6.62 -12.77
N ASN A 19 13.61 -5.49 -12.07
CA ASN A 19 14.68 -5.26 -11.11
C ASN A 19 14.21 -5.64 -9.68
N PRO A 20 14.75 -6.70 -9.06
CA PRO A 20 14.29 -7.18 -7.75
C PRO A 20 14.72 -6.28 -6.59
N VAL A 21 15.80 -5.49 -6.75
CA VAL A 21 16.38 -4.74 -5.63
C VAL A 21 15.45 -3.62 -5.14
N PRO A 22 14.94 -2.71 -6.00
CA PRO A 22 13.97 -1.69 -5.56
C PRO A 22 12.66 -2.30 -5.05
N ALA A 23 12.22 -3.42 -5.63
CA ALA A 23 11.00 -4.10 -5.20
C ALA A 23 11.13 -4.64 -3.78
N ALA A 24 12.24 -5.33 -3.46
CA ALA A 24 12.50 -5.82 -2.11
C ALA A 24 12.60 -4.66 -1.10
N ALA A 25 13.33 -3.60 -1.44
CA ALA A 25 13.46 -2.42 -0.58
C ALA A 25 12.09 -1.77 -0.30
N PHE A 26 11.26 -1.61 -1.33
CA PHE A 26 9.89 -1.11 -1.19
C PHE A 26 9.09 -1.94 -0.17
N TYR A 27 9.01 -3.26 -0.34
CA TYR A 27 8.21 -4.10 0.54
C TYR A 27 8.69 -4.06 1.99
N LEU A 28 10.00 -4.05 2.23
CA LEU A 28 10.55 -3.93 3.57
C LEU A 28 10.16 -2.61 4.23
N ILE A 29 10.37 -1.49 3.54
CA ILE A 29 10.06 -0.15 4.05
C ILE A 29 8.55 0.01 4.27
N TYR A 30 7.75 -0.45 3.31
CA TYR A 30 6.30 -0.32 3.34
C TYR A 30 5.69 -1.07 4.52
N VAL A 31 6.12 -2.32 4.74
CA VAL A 31 5.63 -3.14 5.86
C VAL A 31 6.05 -2.53 7.19
N VAL A 32 7.29 -2.06 7.32
CA VAL A 32 7.76 -1.38 8.55
C VAL A 32 6.92 -0.14 8.82
N GLY A 33 6.68 0.70 7.82
CA GLY A 33 5.83 1.88 7.96
C GLY A 33 4.40 1.52 8.36
N LEU A 34 3.80 0.51 7.72
CA LEU A 34 2.45 0.05 8.06
C LEU A 34 2.37 -0.42 9.52
N ILE A 35 3.39 -1.12 10.02
CA ILE A 35 3.46 -1.55 11.42
C ILE A 35 3.54 -0.33 12.35
N ILE A 36 4.43 0.62 12.07
CA ILE A 36 4.66 1.81 12.91
C ILE A 36 3.42 2.70 12.97
N PHE A 37 2.79 2.97 11.83
CA PHE A 37 1.72 3.98 11.75
C PHE A 37 0.31 3.41 11.93
N ALA A 38 0.09 2.12 11.65
CA ALA A 38 -1.24 1.50 11.76
C ALA A 38 -1.32 0.44 12.87
N THR A 39 -0.47 -0.58 12.83
CA THR A 39 -0.59 -1.73 13.74
C THR A 39 -0.21 -1.38 15.19
N SER A 40 0.91 -0.67 15.39
CA SER A 40 1.38 -0.27 16.73
C SER A 40 0.36 0.62 17.46
N PRO A 41 -0.18 1.70 16.84
CA PRO A 41 -1.25 2.49 17.46
C PRO A 41 -2.52 1.69 17.79
N ALA A 42 -2.85 0.67 17.00
CA ALA A 42 -4.00 -0.20 17.26
C ALA A 42 -3.79 -1.10 18.49
N PHE A 43 -2.55 -1.52 18.76
CA PHE A 43 -2.21 -2.20 20.02
C PHE A 43 -2.33 -1.27 21.22
N SER A 44 -1.86 -0.03 21.10
CA SER A 44 -2.00 0.98 22.15
C SER A 44 -3.46 1.36 22.42
N SER A 45 -4.31 1.44 21.39
CA SER A 45 -5.73 1.77 21.53
C SER A 45 -6.62 0.55 21.86
N GLY A 46 -6.11 -0.67 21.63
CA GLY A 46 -6.85 -1.93 21.73
C GLY A 46 -7.95 -2.13 20.67
N LYS A 47 -8.06 -1.22 19.69
CA LYS A 47 -9.16 -1.16 18.71
C LYS A 47 -8.69 -1.52 17.31
N TRP A 48 -9.36 -2.49 16.68
CA TRP A 48 -9.11 -2.86 15.29
C TRP A 48 -9.44 -1.74 14.31
N THR A 49 -10.39 -0.86 14.65
CA THR A 49 -10.76 0.30 13.83
C THR A 49 -9.62 1.30 13.68
N THR A 50 -8.73 1.41 14.68
CA THR A 50 -7.50 2.20 14.57
C THR A 50 -6.55 1.60 13.53
N ALA A 51 -6.38 0.27 13.50
CA ALA A 51 -5.58 -0.38 12.47
C ALA A 51 -6.16 -0.18 11.07
N ALA A 52 -7.49 -0.31 10.92
CA ALA A 52 -8.17 -0.12 9.65
C ALA A 52 -8.01 1.31 9.12
N LEU A 53 -8.33 2.31 9.95
CA LEU A 53 -8.28 3.73 9.55
C LEU A 53 -6.84 4.18 9.27
N ASN A 54 -5.91 3.91 10.19
CA ASN A 54 -4.53 4.33 9.99
C ASN A 54 -3.86 3.57 8.85
N GLY A 55 -4.20 2.29 8.67
CA GLY A 55 -3.75 1.50 7.52
C GLY A 55 -4.28 2.07 6.21
N ALA A 56 -5.56 2.45 6.16
CA ALA A 56 -6.15 3.12 5.00
C ALA A 56 -5.45 4.44 4.68
N LEU A 57 -5.20 5.28 5.70
CA LEU A 57 -4.52 6.57 5.52
C LEU A 57 -3.07 6.39 5.08
N TYR A 58 -2.33 5.45 5.67
CA TYR A 58 -0.95 5.16 5.25
C TYR A 58 -0.91 4.69 3.78
N GLY A 59 -1.82 3.79 3.40
CA GLY A 59 -2.00 3.36 2.02
C GLY A 59 -2.37 4.51 1.08
N PHE A 60 -3.32 5.35 1.48
CA PHE A 60 -3.73 6.52 0.72
C PHE A 60 -2.55 7.45 0.44
N PHE A 61 -1.80 7.86 1.46
CA PHE A 61 -0.70 8.80 1.28
C PHE A 61 0.41 8.20 0.41
N THR A 62 0.80 6.94 0.65
CA THR A 62 1.87 6.30 -0.12
C THR A 62 1.53 6.18 -1.60
N TYR A 63 0.34 5.65 -1.93
CA TYR A 63 -0.07 5.50 -3.32
C TYR A 63 -0.40 6.85 -3.97
N ALA A 64 -1.03 7.79 -3.25
CA ALA A 64 -1.29 9.12 -3.79
C ALA A 64 0.01 9.86 -4.10
N THR A 65 1.01 9.82 -3.21
CA THR A 65 2.31 10.44 -3.47
C THR A 65 2.98 9.84 -4.70
N TYR A 66 2.97 8.51 -4.85
CA TYR A 66 3.55 7.84 -6.01
C TYR A 66 2.80 8.22 -7.31
N ASP A 67 1.50 7.97 -7.37
CA ASP A 67 0.70 8.14 -8.58
C ASP A 67 0.53 9.59 -9.01
N LEU A 68 0.36 10.54 -8.07
CA LEU A 68 0.25 11.96 -8.42
C LEU A 68 1.59 12.53 -8.88
N THR A 69 2.71 12.05 -8.33
CA THR A 69 4.04 12.43 -8.82
C THR A 69 4.26 11.89 -10.24
N ASN A 70 3.87 10.65 -10.51
CA ASN A 70 3.93 10.09 -11.85
C ASN A 70 3.02 10.85 -12.82
N GLN A 71 1.82 11.23 -12.38
CA GLN A 71 0.91 12.04 -13.19
C GLN A 71 1.49 13.42 -13.54
N ALA A 72 2.31 14.00 -12.66
CA ALA A 72 3.00 15.27 -12.90
C ALA A 72 4.27 15.14 -13.76
N THR A 73 4.97 14.00 -13.71
CA THR A 73 6.30 13.83 -14.31
C THR A 73 6.31 13.01 -15.60
N ILE A 74 5.35 12.10 -15.79
CA ILE A 74 5.28 11.18 -16.92
C ILE A 74 4.18 11.63 -17.88
N ARG A 75 4.56 11.88 -19.14
CA ARG A 75 3.61 12.24 -20.20
C ARG A 75 2.63 11.09 -20.45
N GLY A 76 1.33 11.40 -20.41
CA GLY A 76 0.27 10.43 -20.74
C GLY A 76 -0.10 9.47 -19.61
N TRP A 77 0.34 9.73 -18.37
CA TRP A 77 -0.05 8.92 -17.21
C TRP A 77 -1.58 8.94 -17.02
N PRO A 78 -2.26 7.77 -17.01
CA PRO A 78 -3.72 7.73 -16.96
C PRO A 78 -4.26 8.01 -15.56
N THR A 79 -5.20 8.96 -15.46
CA THR A 79 -5.92 9.24 -14.21
C THR A 79 -6.66 8.02 -13.67
N VAL A 80 -7.11 7.10 -14.55
CA VAL A 80 -7.77 5.86 -14.12
C VAL A 80 -6.83 4.94 -13.34
N ILE A 81 -5.53 4.93 -13.67
CA ILE A 81 -4.53 4.16 -12.91
C ILE A 81 -4.35 4.81 -11.54
N THR A 82 -4.13 6.12 -11.49
CA THR A 82 -4.00 6.87 -10.23
C THR A 82 -5.16 6.61 -9.27
N VAL A 83 -6.41 6.74 -9.74
CA VAL A 83 -7.57 6.53 -8.87
C VAL A 83 -7.69 5.07 -8.43
N ALA A 84 -7.45 4.12 -9.34
CA ALA A 84 -7.51 2.70 -9.01
C ALA A 84 -6.44 2.30 -7.98
N ASP A 85 -5.20 2.77 -8.16
CA ASP A 85 -4.06 2.44 -7.32
C ASP A 85 -4.20 3.09 -5.93
N ILE A 86 -4.70 4.34 -5.82
CA ILE A 86 -5.00 4.96 -4.53
C ILE A 86 -6.09 4.20 -3.77
N CYS A 87 -7.22 3.90 -4.44
CA CYS A 87 -8.33 3.16 -3.81
C CYS A 87 -7.87 1.76 -3.37
N TRP A 88 -7.14 1.06 -4.23
CA TRP A 88 -6.64 -0.28 -3.94
C TRP A 88 -5.58 -0.28 -2.84
N GLY A 89 -4.62 0.63 -2.91
CA GLY A 89 -3.56 0.79 -1.91
C GLY A 89 -4.10 1.11 -0.52
N SER A 90 -5.11 1.99 -0.45
CA SER A 90 -5.81 2.33 0.80
C SER A 90 -6.53 1.10 1.37
N LEU A 91 -7.36 0.43 0.54
CA LEU A 91 -8.14 -0.73 0.98
C LEU A 91 -7.24 -1.89 1.42
N LEU A 92 -6.24 -2.23 0.61
CA LEU A 92 -5.32 -3.33 0.88
C LEU A 92 -4.54 -3.09 2.18
N SER A 93 -4.08 -1.86 2.41
CA SER A 93 -3.35 -1.49 3.63
C SER A 93 -4.23 -1.53 4.87
N ALA A 94 -5.49 -1.07 4.76
CA ALA A 94 -6.47 -1.18 5.83
C ALA A 94 -6.73 -2.64 6.22
N VAL A 95 -6.92 -3.52 5.23
CA VAL A 95 -7.14 -4.95 5.44
C VAL A 95 -5.90 -5.60 6.04
N ALA A 96 -4.72 -5.36 5.47
CA ALA A 96 -3.46 -5.93 5.94
C ALA A 96 -3.15 -5.53 7.39
N ALA A 97 -3.30 -4.25 7.74
CA ALA A 97 -3.08 -3.76 9.09
C ALA A 97 -4.10 -4.37 10.08
N THR A 98 -5.37 -4.47 9.68
CA THR A 98 -6.44 -5.03 10.52
C THR A 98 -6.20 -6.52 10.78
N VAL A 99 -5.94 -7.30 9.72
CA VAL A 99 -5.65 -8.73 9.84
C VAL A 99 -4.39 -8.96 10.66
N GLY A 100 -3.31 -8.21 10.38
CA GLY A 100 -2.06 -8.29 11.14
C GLY A 100 -2.26 -8.01 12.63
N PHE A 101 -3.06 -6.99 12.98
CA PHE A 101 -3.45 -6.70 14.35
C PHE A 101 -4.24 -7.85 14.99
N LEU A 102 -5.29 -8.35 14.32
CA LEU A 102 -6.16 -9.40 14.86
C LEU A 102 -5.40 -10.71 15.08
N VAL A 103 -4.58 -11.12 14.12
CA VAL A 103 -3.77 -12.34 14.20
C VAL A 103 -2.76 -12.23 15.33
N THR A 104 -2.01 -11.13 15.39
CA THR A 104 -1.00 -10.91 16.43
C THR A 104 -1.65 -10.87 17.82
N ARG A 105 -2.80 -10.19 17.95
CA ARG A 105 -3.60 -10.17 19.19
C ARG A 105 -4.10 -11.54 19.59
N TYR A 106 -4.50 -12.38 18.64
CA TYR A 106 -4.94 -13.75 18.93
C TYR A 106 -3.80 -14.59 19.51
N TYR A 107 -2.62 -14.56 18.90
CA TYR A 107 -1.45 -15.28 19.40
C TYR A 107 -0.99 -14.78 20.78
N LEU A 108 -0.98 -13.47 21.01
CA LEU A 108 -0.57 -12.89 22.30
C LEU A 108 -1.59 -13.10 23.44
N ARG A 109 -2.85 -13.44 23.12
CA ARG A 109 -3.88 -13.79 24.12
C ARG A 109 -3.90 -15.27 24.49
N GLY A 110 -3.30 -16.12 23.64
CA GLY A 110 -3.18 -17.56 23.87
C GLY A 110 -1.87 -17.97 24.56
N ALA A 111 -0.94 -17.03 24.78
CA ALA A 111 0.30 -17.19 25.55
C ALA A 111 0.12 -16.63 26.96
#